data_AF-A0A5Q4ED72-F1
#
_entry.id   AF-A0A5Q4ED72-F1
#
_cell.length_a   1.000
_cell.length_b   1.000
_cell.length_c   1.000
_cell.angle_alpha   90.00
_cell.angle_beta   90.00
_cell.angle_gamma   90.00
#
_symmetry.space_group_name_H-M   'P 1'
#
loop_
_entity.id
_entity.type
_entity.pdbx_description
1 polymer ?
#
loop_
_entity_poly.entity_id
_entity_poly.type
_entity_poly.pdbx_seq_one_letter_code
_entity_poly.pdbx_strand_id
1 'polypeptide(L)'
;MAQCRGTPPLAPVSQPPPTPLSQPVILGFDPGRQKCGLAVMGLDRILCYQQVVAATDVIAEITALRQQFPISMIVLGDQTASSGWKDALSQLPDPPRIMLVDERYTTLEARDRYWQMYPPSKLAGLIPQSLRKISRPIDDIVAILLIERYLNRLTSE
;
A
#
# COMPACT_ATOMS: atom_id res chain seq x y z
N MET A 1 9.12 47.98 10.92
CA MET A 1 8.12 46.90 11.04
C MET A 1 8.17 46.06 9.76
N ALA A 2 9.04 45.05 9.71
CA ALA A 2 9.17 44.17 8.54
C ALA A 2 8.40 42.87 8.82
N GLN A 3 7.32 42.64 8.07
CA GLN A 3 6.49 41.45 8.21
C GLN A 3 7.15 40.27 7.49
N CYS A 4 7.60 39.27 8.25
CA CYS A 4 8.02 37.98 7.73
C CYS A 4 6.82 37.27 7.09
N ARG A 5 6.80 37.18 5.76
CA ARG A 5 5.83 36.36 5.02
C ARG A 5 6.27 34.89 5.10
N GLY A 6 5.56 34.09 5.89
CA GLY A 6 5.72 32.64 5.90
C GLY A 6 5.30 32.06 4.55
N THR A 7 6.15 31.23 3.96
CA THR A 7 5.81 30.39 2.81
C THR A 7 4.68 29.42 3.20
N PRO A 8 3.60 29.31 2.41
CA PRO A 8 2.54 28.34 2.68
C PRO A 8 3.06 26.90 2.52
N PRO A 9 2.52 25.93 3.27
CA PRO A 9 2.91 24.53 3.14
C PRO A 9 2.57 23.99 1.74
N LEU A 10 3.51 23.24 1.16
CA LEU A 10 3.33 22.52 -0.09
C LEU A 10 2.12 21.58 0.04
N ALA A 11 1.11 21.79 -0.81
CA ALA A 11 -0.04 20.91 -0.94
C ALA A 11 0.42 19.47 -1.28
N PRO A 12 -0.32 18.44 -0.84
CA PRO A 12 -0.02 17.07 -1.26
C PRO A 12 -0.09 17.00 -2.79
N VAL A 13 0.96 16.43 -3.39
CA VAL A 13 1.07 16.19 -4.83
C VAL A 13 -0.17 15.41 -5.27
N SER A 14 -1.07 16.08 -5.98
CA SER A 14 -2.19 15.43 -6.66
C SER A 14 -1.61 14.49 -7.70
N GLN A 15 -1.85 13.19 -7.54
CA GLN A 15 -1.43 12.21 -8.54
C GLN A 15 -2.13 12.53 -9.86
N PRO A 16 -1.41 12.49 -11.00
CA PRO A 16 -2.04 12.65 -12.31
C PRO A 16 -3.08 11.53 -12.54
N PRO A 17 -4.12 11.76 -13.35
CA PRO A 17 -5.11 10.72 -13.65
C PRO A 17 -4.38 9.51 -14.22
N PRO A 18 -4.67 8.28 -13.75
CA PRO A 18 -3.98 7.11 -14.24
C PRO A 18 -4.24 6.97 -15.74
N THR A 19 -3.16 7.02 -16.51
CA THR A 19 -3.15 6.52 -17.89
C THR A 19 -3.65 5.08 -17.82
N PRO A 20 -4.54 4.62 -18.71
CA PRO A 20 -4.99 3.22 -18.69
C PRO A 20 -3.76 2.34 -18.79
N LEU A 21 -3.43 1.68 -17.68
CA LEU A 21 -2.25 0.83 -17.59
C LEU A 21 -2.48 -0.30 -18.59
N SER A 22 -1.62 -0.39 -19.60
CA SER A 22 -1.68 -1.47 -20.59
C SER A 22 -1.11 -2.79 -20.03
N GLN A 23 -0.61 -2.77 -18.79
CA GLN A 23 -0.04 -3.90 -18.10
C GLN A 23 -0.91 -4.34 -16.92
N PRO A 24 -1.01 -5.64 -16.62
CA PRO A 24 -1.67 -6.14 -15.43
C PRO A 24 -1.07 -5.55 -14.15
N VAL A 25 -1.92 -5.36 -13.15
CA VAL A 25 -1.50 -4.90 -11.82
C VAL A 25 -1.96 -5.87 -10.73
N ILE A 26 -1.28 -5.81 -9.59
CA ILE A 26 -1.57 -6.58 -8.39
C ILE A 26 -2.15 -5.65 -7.34
N LEU A 27 -3.23 -6.07 -6.70
CA LEU A 27 -3.77 -5.39 -5.52
C LEU A 27 -3.26 -6.08 -4.26
N GLY A 28 -2.64 -5.32 -3.37
CA GLY A 28 -2.28 -5.73 -2.02
C GLY A 28 -3.38 -5.33 -1.06
N PHE A 29 -3.79 -6.25 -0.21
CA PHE A 29 -4.82 -6.04 0.79
C PHE A 29 -4.33 -6.53 2.16
N ASP A 30 -4.15 -5.58 3.06
CA ASP A 30 -3.84 -5.80 4.48
C ASP A 30 -5.13 -5.64 5.32
N PRO A 31 -5.76 -6.73 5.76
CA PRO A 31 -7.03 -6.69 6.46
C PRO A 31 -6.86 -6.31 7.94
N GLY A 32 -7.64 -5.34 8.42
CA GLY A 32 -7.72 -5.02 9.85
C GLY A 32 -9.17 -4.98 10.35
N ARG A 33 -9.33 -4.92 11.68
CA ARG A 33 -10.66 -4.96 12.32
C ARG A 33 -11.50 -3.71 12.06
N GLN A 34 -10.85 -2.54 12.04
CA GLN A 34 -11.53 -1.24 11.86
C GLN A 34 -11.13 -0.57 10.55
N LYS A 35 -9.89 -0.76 10.13
CA LYS A 35 -9.29 -0.16 8.94
C LYS A 35 -8.48 -1.21 8.21
N CYS A 36 -8.38 -1.03 6.91
CA CYS A 36 -7.72 -1.94 6.00
C CYS A 36 -6.80 -1.16 5.08
N GLY A 37 -5.60 -1.68 4.84
CA GLY A 37 -4.65 -1.13 3.87
C GLY A 37 -4.90 -1.71 2.49
N LEU A 38 -4.91 -0.84 1.48
CA LEU A 38 -5.00 -1.20 0.07
C LEU A 38 -3.84 -0.58 -0.71
N ALA A 39 -3.27 -1.34 -1.62
CA ALA A 39 -2.26 -0.85 -2.56
C ALA A 39 -2.47 -1.47 -3.94
N VAL A 40 -2.14 -0.75 -5.01
CA VAL A 40 -2.11 -1.29 -6.38
C VAL A 40 -0.73 -1.03 -6.96
N MET A 41 -0.10 -2.07 -7.48
CA MET A 41 1.26 -2.01 -8.01
C MET A 41 1.38 -2.79 -9.32
N GLY A 42 2.10 -2.23 -10.29
CA GLY A 42 2.47 -2.92 -11.52
C GLY A 42 3.48 -4.03 -11.30
N LEU A 43 3.61 -4.94 -12.26
CA LEU A 43 4.64 -5.99 -12.24
C LEU A 43 6.07 -5.42 -12.32
N ASP A 44 6.20 -4.20 -12.84
CA ASP A 44 7.40 -3.36 -12.84
C ASP A 44 7.73 -2.75 -11.46
N ARG A 45 6.95 -3.08 -10.42
CA ARG A 45 7.07 -2.57 -9.04
C ARG A 45 6.74 -1.09 -8.90
N ILE A 46 6.08 -0.48 -9.88
CA ILE A 46 5.60 0.89 -9.77
C ILE A 46 4.30 0.92 -8.98
N LEU A 47 4.29 1.68 -7.88
CA LEU A 47 3.10 1.91 -7.06
C LEU A 47 2.13 2.86 -7.76
N CYS A 48 0.92 2.40 -8.04
CA CYS A 48 -0.12 3.16 -8.73
C CYS A 48 -1.12 3.79 -7.76
N TYR A 49 -1.42 3.10 -6.65
CA TYR A 49 -2.40 3.54 -5.66
C TYR A 49 -2.01 3.01 -4.27
N GLN A 50 -2.31 3.78 -3.23
CA GLN A 50 -2.18 3.37 -1.83
C GLN A 50 -3.20 4.14 -0.98
N GLN A 51 -3.99 3.43 -0.18
CA GLN A 51 -4.95 4.05 0.74
C GLN A 51 -5.24 3.15 1.94
N VAL A 52 -5.58 3.78 3.07
CA VAL A 52 -6.21 3.10 4.21
C VAL A 52 -7.69 3.46 4.23
N VAL A 53 -8.55 2.44 4.23
CA VAL A 53 -10.01 2.58 4.20
C VAL A 53 -10.64 1.98 5.45
N ALA A 54 -11.85 2.40 5.80
CA ALA A 54 -12.62 1.73 6.85
C ALA A 54 -12.98 0.30 6.40
N ALA A 55 -12.98 -0.66 7.34
CA ALA A 55 -13.30 -2.05 7.03
C ALA A 55 -14.68 -2.19 6.34
N THR A 56 -15.66 -1.37 6.70
CA THR A 56 -16.99 -1.39 6.08
C THR A 56 -16.99 -1.04 4.59
N ASP A 57 -15.98 -0.30 4.13
CA ASP A 57 -15.96 0.30 2.79
C ASP A 57 -15.04 -0.48 1.82
N VAL A 58 -14.28 -1.45 2.32
CA VAL A 58 -13.25 -2.18 1.57
C VAL A 58 -13.79 -2.85 0.31
N ILE A 59 -14.94 -3.53 0.40
CA ILE A 59 -15.50 -4.26 -0.75
C ILE A 59 -15.89 -3.28 -1.86
N ALA A 60 -16.46 -2.13 -1.49
CA ALA A 60 -16.80 -1.08 -2.44
C ALA A 60 -15.54 -0.50 -3.08
N GLU A 61 -14.50 -0.20 -2.29
CA GLU A 61 -13.24 0.34 -2.80
C GLU A 61 -12.53 -0.64 -3.72
N ILE A 62 -12.42 -1.93 -3.35
CA ILE A 62 -11.83 -2.97 -4.21
C ILE A 62 -12.61 -3.09 -5.52
N THR A 63 -13.94 -3.00 -5.48
CA THR A 63 -14.77 -3.03 -6.69
C THR A 63 -14.47 -1.82 -7.59
N ALA A 64 -14.36 -0.62 -7.03
CA ALA A 64 -14.00 0.59 -7.78
C ALA A 64 -12.58 0.49 -8.39
N LEU A 65 -11.60 0.02 -7.61
CA LEU A 65 -10.24 -0.19 -8.08
C LEU A 65 -10.16 -1.21 -9.22
N ARG A 66 -10.96 -2.28 -9.17
CA ARG A 66 -11.06 -3.28 -10.25
C ARG A 66 -11.68 -2.74 -11.54
N GLN A 67 -12.46 -1.67 -11.46
CA GLN A 67 -12.98 -0.96 -12.65
C GLN A 67 -11.96 0.02 -13.22
N GLN A 68 -11.11 0.60 -12.37
CA GLN A 68 -10.12 1.60 -12.75
C GLN A 68 -8.81 0.98 -13.25
N PHE A 69 -8.43 -0.18 -12.73
CA PHE A 69 -7.17 -0.84 -13.03
C PHE A 69 -7.39 -2.27 -13.52
N PRO A 70 -6.54 -2.80 -14.43
CA PRO A 70 -6.58 -4.20 -14.85
C PRO A 70 -5.98 -5.13 -13.78
N ILE A 71 -6.68 -5.26 -12.65
CA ILE A 71 -6.23 -6.05 -11.49
C ILE A 71 -6.32 -7.53 -11.82
N SER A 72 -5.18 -8.20 -11.96
CA SER A 72 -5.11 -9.63 -12.28
C SER A 72 -5.21 -10.53 -11.05
N MET A 73 -4.87 -10.00 -9.87
CA MET A 73 -4.97 -10.74 -8.60
C MET A 73 -4.97 -9.83 -7.38
N ILE A 74 -5.42 -10.40 -6.26
CA ILE A 74 -5.33 -9.83 -4.93
C ILE A 74 -4.34 -10.65 -4.10
N VAL A 75 -3.34 -9.98 -3.55
CA VAL A 75 -2.48 -10.50 -2.49
C VAL A 75 -3.10 -10.11 -1.17
N LEU A 76 -3.65 -11.09 -0.47
CA LEU A 76 -4.30 -10.92 0.82
C LEU A 76 -3.33 -11.33 1.93
N GLY A 77 -3.18 -10.46 2.91
CA GLY A 77 -2.41 -10.77 4.09
C GLY A 77 -3.05 -11.87 4.96
N ASP A 78 -2.21 -12.75 5.53
CA ASP A 78 -2.62 -13.89 6.34
C ASP A 78 -2.80 -13.58 7.85
N GLN A 79 -3.39 -12.44 8.18
CA GLN A 79 -3.86 -12.14 9.53
C GLN A 79 -5.05 -13.02 9.97
N THR A 80 -5.36 -13.04 11.27
CA THR A 80 -6.43 -13.87 11.86
C THR A 80 -7.84 -13.59 11.31
N ALA A 81 -8.04 -12.46 10.62
CA ALA A 81 -9.30 -12.09 9.98
C ALA A 81 -9.36 -12.43 8.47
N SER A 82 -8.33 -13.08 7.91
CA SER A 82 -8.18 -13.33 6.47
C SER A 82 -9.28 -14.24 5.88
N SER A 83 -9.83 -15.16 6.67
CA SER A 83 -10.85 -16.11 6.20
C SER A 83 -12.15 -15.42 5.79
N GLY A 84 -12.70 -14.53 6.64
CA GLY A 84 -13.93 -13.80 6.33
C GLY A 84 -13.77 -12.87 5.13
N TRP A 85 -12.59 -12.28 4.96
CA TRP A 85 -12.27 -11.44 3.80
C TRP A 85 -12.15 -12.24 2.51
N LYS A 86 -11.52 -13.41 2.56
CA LYS A 86 -11.43 -14.30 1.41
C LYS A 86 -12.82 -14.73 0.93
N ASP A 87 -13.71 -15.07 1.85
CA ASP A 87 -15.10 -15.42 1.52
C ASP A 87 -15.83 -14.25 0.88
N ALA A 88 -15.75 -13.05 1.49
CA ALA A 88 -16.38 -11.84 0.96
C ALA A 88 -15.89 -11.49 -0.46
N LEU A 89 -14.58 -11.60 -0.71
CA LEU A 89 -14.00 -11.34 -2.04
C LEU A 89 -14.40 -12.41 -3.07
N SER A 90 -14.61 -13.65 -2.63
CA SER A 90 -15.04 -14.74 -3.51
C SER A 90 -16.50 -14.61 -3.95
N GLN A 91 -17.30 -13.80 -3.26
CA GLN A 91 -18.69 -13.49 -3.62
C GLN A 91 -18.82 -12.31 -4.60
N LEU A 92 -17.71 -11.64 -4.95
CA LEU A 92 -17.73 -10.57 -5.94
C LEU A 92 -18.03 -11.11 -7.35
N PRO A 93 -18.67 -10.32 -8.23
CA PRO A 93 -18.76 -10.64 -9.64
C PRO A 93 -17.36 -10.83 -10.23
N ASP A 94 -17.18 -11.88 -11.05
CA ASP A 94 -15.89 -12.30 -11.59
C ASP A 94 -14.82 -12.38 -10.48
N PRO A 95 -14.89 -13.38 -9.57
CA PRO A 95 -14.10 -13.36 -8.35
C PRO A 95 -12.60 -13.33 -8.68
N PRO A 96 -11.84 -12.40 -8.08
CA PRO A 96 -10.43 -12.26 -8.39
C PRO A 96 -9.64 -13.49 -7.89
N ARG A 97 -8.51 -13.78 -8.53
CA ARG A 97 -7.53 -14.71 -7.94
C ARG A 97 -7.00 -14.12 -6.64
N ILE A 98 -7.07 -14.87 -5.54
CA ILE A 98 -6.58 -14.46 -4.22
C ILE A 98 -5.37 -15.33 -3.83
N MET A 99 -4.25 -14.69 -3.48
CA MET A 99 -3.07 -15.34 -2.92
C MET A 99 -2.85 -14.87 -1.49
N LEU A 100 -2.75 -15.82 -0.55
CA LEU A 100 -2.40 -15.53 0.83
C LEU A 100 -0.89 -15.34 0.98
N VAL A 101 -0.49 -14.29 1.67
CA VAL A 101 0.91 -14.00 1.97
C VAL A 101 1.07 -13.74 3.45
N ASP A 102 1.99 -14.47 4.07
CA ASP A 102 2.38 -14.26 5.46
C ASP A 102 2.87 -12.82 5.68
N GLU A 103 2.21 -12.16 6.63
CA GLU A 103 2.41 -10.76 7.00
C GLU A 103 3.45 -10.54 8.10
N ARG A 104 4.09 -11.60 8.61
CA ARG A 104 5.10 -11.44 9.67
C ARG A 104 6.25 -10.57 9.17
N TYR A 105 6.14 -9.27 9.45
CA TYR A 105 7.16 -8.26 9.33
C TYR A 105 7.57 -7.86 10.74
N THR A 106 8.87 -7.82 10.99
CA THR A 106 9.37 -7.20 12.22
C THR A 106 9.20 -5.69 12.13
N THR A 107 8.98 -5.00 13.25
CA THR A 107 8.93 -3.53 13.30
C THR A 107 10.18 -2.90 12.67
N LEU A 108 11.32 -3.61 12.69
CA LEU A 108 12.57 -3.19 12.09
C LEU A 108 12.52 -3.25 10.55
N GLU A 109 12.11 -4.37 9.97
CA GLU A 109 12.00 -4.53 8.51
C GLU A 109 11.06 -3.49 7.89
N ALA A 110 9.91 -3.28 8.52
CA ALA A 110 8.94 -2.30 8.03
C ALA A 110 9.48 -0.86 8.14
N ARG A 111 10.25 -0.55 9.19
CA ARG A 111 10.93 0.75 9.33
C ARG A 111 12.01 0.95 8.26
N ASP A 112 12.81 -0.05 7.96
CA ASP A 112 13.84 0.05 6.92
C ASP A 112 13.24 0.24 5.53
N ARG A 113 12.16 -0.48 5.22
CA ARG A 113 11.39 -0.30 3.97
C ARG A 113 10.79 1.11 3.86
N TYR A 114 10.26 1.65 4.95
CA TYR A 114 9.75 3.01 4.98
C TYR A 114 10.80 4.04 4.51
N TRP A 115 12.05 3.93 4.97
CA TRP A 115 13.11 4.86 4.56
C TRP A 115 13.59 4.66 3.13
N GLN A 116 13.49 3.45 2.57
CA GLN A 116 13.78 3.20 1.17
C GLN A 116 12.72 3.84 0.25
N MET A 117 11.45 3.82 0.66
CA MET A 117 10.34 4.43 -0.08
C MET A 117 10.27 5.96 0.11
N TYR A 118 10.56 6.43 1.33
CA TYR A 118 10.45 7.83 1.73
C TYR A 118 11.80 8.32 2.28
N PRO A 119 12.82 8.48 1.42
CA PRO A 119 14.13 8.91 1.87
C PRO A 119 14.04 10.31 2.51
N PRO A 120 14.76 10.56 3.61
CA PRO A 120 14.76 11.87 4.25
C PRO A 120 15.38 12.92 3.31
N SER A 121 14.92 14.17 3.42
CA SER A 121 15.56 15.29 2.73
C SER A 121 17.01 15.45 3.20
N LYS A 122 17.89 16.00 2.34
CA LYS A 122 19.36 16.06 2.56
C LYS A 122 19.78 16.54 3.95
N LEU A 123 19.04 17.48 4.56
CA LEU A 123 19.30 18.00 5.90
C LEU A 123 18.87 17.04 7.04
N ALA A 124 17.78 16.30 6.87
CA ALA A 124 17.33 15.28 7.82
C ALA A 124 18.18 13.99 7.74
N GLY A 125 19.00 13.83 6.70
CA GLY A 125 19.93 12.72 6.52
C GLY A 125 21.06 12.66 7.56
N LEU A 126 21.40 13.78 8.20
CA LEU A 126 22.44 13.86 9.24
C LEU A 126 21.99 13.31 10.61
N ILE A 127 20.68 13.11 10.80
CA ILE A 127 20.13 12.52 12.03
C ILE A 127 20.17 10.99 11.92
N PRO A 128 20.66 10.25 12.91
CA PRO A 128 20.60 8.78 12.92
C PRO A 128 19.17 8.26 12.74
N GLN A 129 19.00 7.20 11.94
CA GLN A 129 17.69 6.64 11.58
C GLN A 129 16.82 6.30 12.81
N SER A 130 17.45 5.86 13.90
CA SER A 130 16.80 5.53 15.18
C SER A 130 16.11 6.73 15.84
N LEU A 131 16.63 7.95 15.64
CA LEU A 131 16.12 9.20 16.21
C LEU A 131 15.14 9.94 15.29
N ARG A 132 14.94 9.47 14.06
CA ARG A 132 13.98 10.06 13.13
C ARG A 132 12.56 9.61 13.47
N LYS A 133 11.63 10.57 13.56
CA LYS A 133 10.20 10.32 13.75
C LYS A 133 9.59 9.87 12.42
N ILE A 134 8.96 8.70 12.41
CA ILE A 134 8.19 8.23 11.25
C ILE A 134 6.93 9.08 11.16
N SER A 135 6.72 9.76 10.03
CA SER A 135 5.63 10.73 9.87
C SER A 135 4.32 10.08 9.43
N ARG A 136 4.36 8.84 8.92
CA ARG A 136 3.18 8.02 8.59
C ARG A 136 3.18 6.74 9.43
N PRO A 137 2.01 6.23 9.85
CA PRO A 137 1.91 4.90 10.43
C PRO A 137 2.59 3.86 9.54
N ILE A 138 3.37 2.97 10.15
CA ILE A 138 4.00 1.84 9.45
C ILE A 138 2.91 0.90 8.90
N ASP A 139 1.77 0.81 9.58
CA ASP A 139 0.64 -0.01 9.16
C ASP A 139 0.14 0.37 7.74
N ASP A 140 0.27 1.64 7.35
CA ASP A 140 -0.17 2.11 6.04
C ASP A 140 0.64 1.50 4.87
N ILE A 141 1.86 0.98 5.12
CA ILE A 141 2.73 0.42 4.07
C ILE A 141 2.62 -1.10 3.92
N VAL A 142 1.92 -1.80 4.82
CA VAL A 142 1.90 -3.27 4.85
C VAL A 142 1.33 -3.85 3.55
N ALA A 143 0.28 -3.25 2.99
CA ALA A 143 -0.31 -3.67 1.71
C ALA A 143 0.69 -3.62 0.54
N ILE A 144 1.65 -2.69 0.58
CA ILE A 144 2.73 -2.61 -0.42
C ILE A 144 3.72 -3.75 -0.22
N LEU A 145 4.14 -3.96 1.03
CA LEU A 145 5.10 -5.01 1.38
C LEU A 145 4.56 -6.40 1.00
N LEU A 146 3.26 -6.63 1.18
CA LEU A 146 2.58 -7.85 0.75
C LEU A 146 2.79 -8.14 -0.74
N ILE A 147 2.58 -7.14 -1.61
CA ILE A 147 2.79 -7.30 -3.05
C ILE A 147 4.26 -7.56 -3.35
N GLU A 148 5.17 -6.82 -2.74
CA GLU A 148 6.60 -6.98 -2.97
C GLU A 148 7.12 -8.35 -2.54
N ARG A 149 6.63 -8.86 -1.41
CA ARG A 149 6.96 -10.20 -0.92
C ARG A 149 6.44 -11.26 -1.88
N TYR A 150 5.24 -11.08 -2.42
CA TYR A 150 4.72 -11.96 -3.47
C TYR A 150 5.60 -11.94 -4.72
N LEU A 151 5.91 -10.75 -5.24
CA LEU A 151 6.77 -10.60 -6.42
C LEU A 151 8.18 -11.18 -6.21
N ASN A 152 8.75 -11.02 -5.02
CA ASN A 152 10.06 -11.58 -4.68
C ASN A 152 10.05 -13.12 -4.67
N ARG A 153 8.94 -13.76 -4.27
CA ARG A 153 8.80 -15.22 -4.35
C ARG A 153 8.79 -15.70 -5.80
N LEU A 154 8.10 -14.97 -6.70
CA LEU A 154 8.04 -15.31 -8.12
C LEU A 154 9.39 -15.18 -8.84
N THR A 155 10.27 -14.28 -8.40
CA THR A 155 11.59 -14.10 -9.01
C THR A 155 12.69 -14.97 -8.40
N SER A 156 12.41 -15.64 -7.28
CA SER A 156 13.37 -16.49 -6.57
C SER A 156 13.16 -17.99 -6.85
N GLU A 157 12.18 -18.33 -7.70
CA GLU A 157 11.96 -19.64 -8.30
C GLU A 157 12.55 -19.67 -9.72
#